data_AF-A0A5C6MF49-F1
#
_entry.id   AF-A0A5C6MF49-F1
#
_cell.length_a   1.000
_cell.length_b   1.000
_cell.length_c   1.000
_cell.angle_alpha   90.00
_cell.angle_beta   90.00
_cell.angle_gamma   90.00
#
_symmetry.space_group_name_H-M   'P 1'
#
loop_
_entity.id
_entity.type
_entity.pdbx_description
1 polymer ?
#
loop_
_entity_poly.entity_id
_entity_poly.type
_entity_poly.pdbx_seq_one_letter_code
_entity_poly.pdbx_strand_id
1 'polypeptide(L)'
;MRVSERMRFDQVQRRVQDAKTQNSTAMERLSSQKDVRKLSDNPVAATQILRFRDSIGDTRVFQKNIEYSKGLLERSESALQSVSDGLMRAKELAIGMASDTYDSKSREASGREIREIMDEIVQLANTSFNGRFIFAGFRNQTPPLSLDGDYLGDDGALFLQVSPGDFRQINISGRKLFEATHDERENGHFNMIHAL
;
A
#
# COMPACT_ATOMS: atom_id res chain seq x y z
N MET A 1 -77.70 -11.48 -12.31
CA MET A 1 -76.51 -11.02 -13.07
C MET A 1 -76.00 -12.17 -13.93
N ARG A 2 -75.98 -12.02 -15.27
CA ARG A 2 -75.40 -13.02 -16.18
C ARG A 2 -73.92 -12.70 -16.36
N VAL A 3 -73.05 -13.46 -15.71
CA VAL A 3 -71.64 -13.52 -16.11
C VAL A 3 -71.65 -14.02 -17.56
N SER A 4 -71.26 -13.18 -18.53
CA SER A 4 -71.30 -13.59 -19.93
C SER A 4 -70.20 -14.64 -20.18
N GLU A 5 -70.42 -15.57 -21.10
CA GLU A 5 -69.43 -16.60 -21.46
C GLU A 5 -68.09 -15.96 -21.88
N ARG A 6 -68.15 -14.74 -22.44
CA ARG A 6 -66.98 -13.90 -22.73
C ARG A 6 -66.22 -13.47 -21.46
N MET A 7 -66.90 -13.09 -20.39
CA MET A 7 -66.24 -12.81 -19.10
C MET A 7 -65.56 -14.04 -18.51
N ARG A 8 -66.17 -15.24 -18.66
CA ARG A 8 -65.54 -16.50 -18.21
C ARG A 8 -64.29 -16.81 -19.02
N PHE A 9 -64.36 -16.67 -20.35
CA PHE A 9 -63.21 -16.86 -21.23
C PHE A 9 -62.08 -15.86 -20.93
N ASP A 10 -62.40 -14.56 -20.78
CA ASP A 10 -61.43 -13.51 -20.45
C ASP A 10 -60.80 -13.72 -19.06
N GLN A 11 -61.55 -14.26 -18.10
CA GLN A 11 -61.04 -14.61 -16.77
C GLN A 11 -60.05 -15.79 -16.84
N VAL A 12 -60.36 -16.81 -17.65
CA VAL A 12 -59.48 -17.96 -17.88
C VAL A 12 -58.20 -17.50 -18.59
N GLN A 13 -58.32 -16.67 -19.62
CA GLN A 13 -57.16 -16.14 -20.34
C GLN A 13 -56.24 -15.30 -19.44
N ARG A 14 -56.81 -14.46 -18.56
CA ARG A 14 -56.02 -13.74 -17.54
C ARG A 14 -55.30 -14.69 -16.59
N ARG A 15 -55.98 -15.70 -16.06
CA ARG A 15 -55.35 -16.70 -15.17
C ARG A 15 -54.21 -17.47 -15.85
N VAL A 16 -54.36 -17.83 -17.13
CA VAL A 16 -53.31 -18.49 -17.91
C VAL A 16 -52.12 -17.56 -18.10
N GLN A 17 -52.35 -16.28 -18.39
CA GLN A 17 -51.30 -15.29 -18.55
C GLN A 17 -50.56 -15.03 -17.23
N ASP A 18 -51.28 -14.97 -16.10
CA ASP A 18 -50.70 -14.84 -14.76
C ASP A 18 -49.83 -16.05 -14.42
N ALA A 19 -50.34 -17.27 -14.65
CA ALA A 19 -49.59 -18.51 -14.42
C ALA A 19 -48.33 -18.60 -15.28
N LYS A 20 -48.39 -18.20 -16.56
CA LYS A 20 -47.23 -18.12 -17.46
C LYS A 20 -46.18 -17.15 -16.93
N THR A 21 -46.61 -16.00 -16.42
CA THR A 21 -45.71 -14.96 -15.86
C THR A 21 -45.05 -15.44 -14.56
N GLN A 22 -45.81 -16.11 -13.69
CA GLN A 22 -45.29 -16.71 -12.46
C GLN A 22 -44.26 -17.82 -12.77
N ASN A 23 -44.55 -18.70 -13.73
CA ASN A 23 -43.61 -19.75 -14.14
C ASN A 23 -42.33 -19.18 -14.73
N SER A 24 -42.43 -18.14 -15.59
CA SER A 24 -41.25 -17.44 -16.13
C SER A 24 -40.39 -16.85 -15.02
N THR A 25 -41.03 -16.21 -14.02
CA THR A 25 -40.33 -15.62 -12.87
C THR A 25 -39.66 -16.70 -12.01
N ALA A 26 -40.33 -17.83 -11.78
CA ALA A 26 -39.77 -18.96 -11.06
C ALA A 26 -38.55 -19.57 -11.78
N MET A 27 -38.64 -19.74 -13.10
CA MET A 27 -37.51 -20.20 -13.93
C MET A 27 -36.34 -19.21 -13.91
N GLU A 28 -36.61 -17.91 -13.91
CA GLU A 28 -35.57 -16.88 -13.75
C GLU A 28 -34.88 -16.91 -12.38
N ARG A 29 -35.65 -17.13 -11.30
CA ARG A 29 -35.08 -17.30 -9.95
C ARG A 29 -34.24 -18.57 -9.86
N LEU A 30 -34.72 -19.67 -10.42
CA LEU A 30 -33.98 -20.94 -10.47
C LEU A 30 -32.67 -20.79 -11.26
N SER A 31 -32.72 -20.19 -12.45
CA SER A 31 -31.55 -19.96 -13.30
C SER A 31 -30.52 -19.03 -12.65
N SER A 32 -30.96 -17.96 -12.00
CA SER A 32 -30.05 -17.01 -11.34
C SER A 32 -29.64 -17.40 -9.92
N GLN A 33 -30.32 -18.40 -9.33
CA GLN A 33 -30.18 -18.81 -7.92
C GLN A 33 -30.35 -17.65 -6.92
N LYS A 34 -31.06 -16.59 -7.31
CA LYS A 34 -31.31 -15.39 -6.50
C LYS A 34 -32.79 -15.26 -6.24
N ASP A 35 -33.15 -15.16 -4.97
CA ASP A 35 -34.52 -14.94 -4.56
C ASP A 35 -34.96 -13.49 -4.85
N VAL A 36 -34.07 -12.52 -4.63
CA VAL A 36 -34.28 -11.10 -4.94
C VAL A 36 -33.39 -10.71 -6.13
N ARG A 37 -34.00 -10.41 -7.29
CA ARG A 37 -33.28 -10.01 -8.52
C ARG A 37 -33.42 -8.53 -8.81
N LYS A 38 -34.63 -8.02 -8.70
CA LYS A 38 -34.98 -6.63 -9.00
C LYS A 38 -35.42 -5.92 -7.72
N LEU A 39 -35.25 -4.61 -7.68
CA LEU A 39 -35.75 -3.80 -6.56
C LEU A 39 -37.27 -3.94 -6.39
N SER A 40 -38.00 -4.18 -7.48
CA SER A 40 -39.45 -4.39 -7.48
C SER A 40 -39.89 -5.69 -6.78
N ASP A 41 -39.01 -6.70 -6.66
CA ASP A 41 -39.38 -8.00 -6.09
C ASP A 41 -39.52 -7.94 -4.57
N ASN A 42 -38.60 -7.23 -3.90
CA ASN A 42 -38.63 -6.92 -2.48
C ASN A 42 -37.74 -5.70 -2.20
N PRO A 43 -38.28 -4.48 -2.06
CA PRO A 43 -37.47 -3.27 -1.92
C PRO A 43 -36.69 -3.25 -0.58
N VAL A 44 -37.22 -3.86 0.48
CA VAL A 44 -36.54 -3.92 1.79
C VAL A 44 -35.32 -4.83 1.72
N ALA A 45 -35.49 -6.06 1.23
CA ALA A 45 -34.39 -7.00 1.07
C ALA A 45 -33.36 -6.50 0.04
N ALA A 46 -33.83 -5.90 -1.07
CA ALA A 46 -32.93 -5.34 -2.09
C ALA A 46 -32.05 -4.22 -1.54
N THR A 47 -32.59 -3.32 -0.71
CA THR A 47 -31.80 -2.26 -0.07
C THR A 47 -30.72 -2.82 0.86
N GLN A 48 -31.05 -3.87 1.62
CA GLN A 48 -30.07 -4.53 2.50
C GLN A 48 -28.98 -5.26 1.70
N ILE A 49 -29.34 -5.94 0.60
CA ILE A 49 -28.39 -6.57 -0.31
C ILE A 49 -27.44 -5.54 -0.92
N LEU A 50 -27.93 -4.37 -1.31
CA LEU A 50 -27.09 -3.28 -1.84
C LEU A 50 -26.08 -2.81 -0.79
N ARG A 51 -26.52 -2.55 0.45
CA ARG A 51 -25.60 -2.18 1.55
C ARG A 51 -24.52 -3.23 1.80
N PHE A 52 -24.87 -4.51 1.77
CA PHE A 52 -23.87 -5.57 1.89
C PHE A 52 -22.93 -5.62 0.70
N ARG A 53 -23.43 -5.38 -0.53
CA ARG A 53 -22.58 -5.30 -1.72
C ARG A 53 -21.58 -4.16 -1.63
N ASP A 54 -22.00 -2.99 -1.16
CA ASP A 54 -21.14 -1.84 -0.94
C ASP A 54 -20.08 -2.16 0.12
N SER A 55 -20.50 -2.70 1.28
CA SER A 55 -19.59 -3.13 2.34
C SER A 55 -18.57 -4.19 1.88
N ILE A 56 -18.97 -5.16 1.06
CA ILE A 56 -18.06 -6.13 0.45
C ILE A 56 -17.11 -5.43 -0.54
N GLY A 57 -17.59 -4.46 -1.30
CA GLY A 57 -16.78 -3.64 -2.21
C GLY A 57 -15.70 -2.88 -1.46
N ASP A 58 -16.08 -2.17 -0.39
CA ASP A 58 -15.17 -1.43 0.48
C ASP A 58 -14.13 -2.36 1.10
N THR A 59 -14.58 -3.50 1.65
CA THR A 59 -13.69 -4.52 2.23
C THR A 59 -12.64 -5.03 1.23
N ARG A 60 -13.04 -5.24 -0.04
CA ARG A 60 -12.10 -5.64 -1.10
C ARG A 60 -11.06 -4.55 -1.40
N VAL A 61 -11.46 -3.28 -1.35
CA VAL A 61 -10.50 -2.17 -1.51
C VAL A 61 -9.55 -2.10 -0.32
N PHE A 62 -10.05 -2.23 0.91
CA PHE A 62 -9.21 -2.27 2.10
C PHE A 62 -8.20 -3.42 2.08
N GLN A 63 -8.61 -4.62 1.65
CA GLN A 63 -7.69 -5.75 1.47
C GLN A 63 -6.55 -5.43 0.50
N LYS A 64 -6.86 -4.83 -0.67
CA LYS A 64 -5.85 -4.40 -1.63
C LYS A 64 -4.91 -3.34 -1.07
N ASN A 65 -5.46 -2.41 -0.28
CA ASN A 65 -4.69 -1.37 0.37
C ASN A 65 -3.72 -1.97 1.41
N ILE A 66 -4.19 -2.92 2.22
CA ILE A 66 -3.37 -3.63 3.21
C ILE A 66 -2.25 -4.42 2.50
N GLU A 67 -2.57 -5.14 1.43
CA GLU A 67 -1.59 -5.90 0.65
C GLU A 67 -0.52 -4.99 0.04
N TYR A 68 -0.92 -3.85 -0.54
CA TYR A 68 0.00 -2.84 -1.05
C TYR A 68 0.90 -2.27 0.06
N SER A 69 0.31 -1.93 1.21
CA SER A 69 1.05 -1.39 2.36
C SER A 69 2.04 -2.40 2.90
N LYS A 70 1.65 -3.68 2.98
CA LYS A 70 2.51 -4.77 3.42
C LYS A 70 3.72 -4.91 2.49
N GLY A 71 3.52 -4.96 1.17
CA GLY A 71 4.64 -5.06 0.23
C GLY A 71 5.56 -3.84 0.26
N LEU A 72 5.02 -2.63 0.45
CA LEU A 72 5.81 -1.43 0.64
C LEU A 72 6.66 -1.51 1.91
N LEU A 73 6.07 -1.93 3.03
CA LEU A 73 6.76 -2.05 4.32
C LEU A 73 7.83 -3.14 4.29
N GLU A 74 7.56 -4.31 3.72
CA GLU A 74 8.54 -5.39 3.56
C GLU A 74 9.75 -4.93 2.74
N ARG A 75 9.51 -4.17 1.65
CA ARG A 75 10.59 -3.62 0.83
C ARG A 75 11.38 -2.54 1.58
N SER A 76 10.69 -1.73 2.37
CA SER A 76 11.31 -0.70 3.23
C SER A 76 12.20 -1.34 4.29
N GLU A 77 11.68 -2.36 5.00
CA GLU A 77 12.37 -3.09 6.06
C GLU A 77 13.61 -3.80 5.52
N SER A 78 13.50 -4.49 4.38
CA SER A 78 14.65 -5.13 3.73
C SER A 78 15.73 -4.12 3.36
N ALA A 79 15.36 -2.95 2.84
CA ALA A 79 16.34 -1.91 2.50
C ALA A 79 17.01 -1.34 3.77
N LEU A 80 16.23 -1.08 4.83
CA LEU A 80 16.75 -0.57 6.10
C LEU A 80 17.65 -1.60 6.82
N GLN A 81 17.34 -2.89 6.72
CA GLN A 81 18.21 -3.94 7.26
C GLN A 81 19.58 -3.94 6.58
N SER A 82 19.61 -3.87 5.24
CA SER A 82 20.86 -3.78 4.50
C SER A 82 21.65 -2.50 4.81
N VAL A 83 20.97 -1.37 5.00
CA VAL A 83 21.60 -0.13 5.47
C VAL A 83 22.20 -0.32 6.87
N SER A 84 21.46 -0.93 7.80
CA SER A 84 21.94 -1.21 9.15
C SER A 84 23.20 -2.08 9.14
N ASP A 85 23.21 -3.16 8.36
CA ASP A 85 24.34 -4.07 8.25
C ASP A 85 25.58 -3.36 7.66
N GLY A 86 25.37 -2.53 6.63
CA GLY A 86 26.42 -1.69 6.04
C GLY A 86 27.02 -0.72 7.07
N LEU A 87 26.18 -0.02 7.83
CA LEU A 87 26.63 0.91 8.88
C LEU A 87 27.38 0.22 10.02
N MET A 88 26.95 -0.98 10.41
CA MET A 88 27.68 -1.78 11.39
C MET A 88 29.10 -2.11 10.88
N ARG A 89 29.23 -2.55 9.63
CA ARG A 89 30.54 -2.83 9.02
C ARG A 89 31.40 -1.57 8.90
N ALA A 90 30.83 -0.44 8.46
CA ALA A 90 31.55 0.83 8.38
C ALA A 90 32.06 1.27 9.76
N LYS A 91 31.25 1.09 10.82
CA LYS A 91 31.64 1.36 12.21
C LYS A 91 32.76 0.45 12.69
N GLU A 92 32.71 -0.85 12.38
CA GLU A 92 33.77 -1.80 12.72
C GLU A 92 35.10 -1.43 12.06
N LEU A 93 35.08 -1.08 10.77
CA LEU A 93 36.25 -0.58 10.05
C LEU A 93 36.79 0.71 10.68
N ALA A 94 35.91 1.66 10.99
CA ALA A 94 36.32 2.94 11.60
C ALA A 94 36.98 2.75 12.98
N ILE A 95 36.41 1.89 13.83
CA ILE A 95 36.97 1.58 15.17
C ILE A 95 38.29 0.82 15.04
N GLY A 96 38.36 -0.16 14.13
CA GLY A 96 39.59 -0.92 13.88
C GLY A 96 40.75 -0.01 13.49
N MET A 97 40.48 0.96 12.62
CA MET A 97 41.49 1.91 12.12
C MET A 97 41.78 3.09 13.04
N ALA A 98 41.02 3.25 14.14
CA ALA A 98 41.26 4.28 15.14
C ALA A 98 42.48 3.98 16.03
N SER A 99 43.04 2.76 15.98
CA SER A 99 44.30 2.42 16.65
C SER A 99 45.51 3.00 15.92
N ASP A 100 46.43 3.62 16.64
CA ASP A 100 47.67 4.21 16.10
C ASP A 100 48.66 3.20 15.49
N THR A 101 48.42 1.91 15.70
CA THR A 101 49.29 0.82 15.23
C THR A 101 49.17 0.54 13.73
N TYR A 102 48.16 1.06 13.04
CA TYR A 102 47.97 0.82 11.60
C TYR A 102 48.74 1.82 10.73
N ASP A 103 49.30 1.34 9.63
CA ASP A 103 49.99 2.20 8.65
C ASP A 103 48.99 3.05 7.85
N SER A 104 49.49 4.13 7.21
CA SER A 104 48.68 5.02 6.39
C SER A 104 47.99 4.29 5.23
N LYS A 105 48.65 3.25 4.69
CA LYS A 105 48.14 2.45 3.57
C LYS A 105 46.93 1.59 3.95
N SER A 106 46.93 0.98 5.14
CA SER A 106 45.77 0.26 5.65
C SER A 106 44.60 1.21 5.93
N ARG A 107 44.88 2.40 6.47
CA ARG A 107 43.86 3.44 6.68
C ARG A 107 43.22 3.91 5.38
N GLU A 108 44.02 4.10 4.34
CA GLU A 108 43.52 4.46 3.02
C GLU A 108 42.66 3.35 2.39
N ALA A 109 43.05 2.09 2.56
CA ALA A 109 42.29 0.94 2.06
C ALA A 109 40.93 0.79 2.74
N SER A 110 40.88 0.85 4.08
CA SER A 110 39.62 0.84 4.83
C SER A 110 38.76 2.07 4.53
N GLY A 111 39.37 3.24 4.29
CA GLY A 111 38.66 4.42 3.84
C GLY A 111 38.01 4.26 2.46
N ARG A 112 38.59 3.49 1.55
CA ARG A 112 37.94 3.11 0.28
C ARG A 112 36.74 2.20 0.53
N GLU A 113 36.89 1.17 1.37
CA GLU A 113 35.81 0.25 1.70
C GLU A 113 34.63 0.96 2.37
N ILE A 114 34.89 1.91 3.29
CA ILE A 114 33.84 2.73 3.90
C ILE A 114 33.10 3.58 2.85
N ARG A 115 33.81 4.13 1.84
CA ARG A 115 33.16 4.86 0.73
C ARG A 115 32.27 3.95 -0.11
N GLU A 116 32.72 2.75 -0.44
CA GLU A 116 31.91 1.77 -1.17
C GLU A 116 30.64 1.39 -0.40
N ILE A 117 30.74 1.22 0.92
CA ILE A 117 29.58 0.99 1.78
C ILE A 117 28.62 2.19 1.76
N MET A 118 29.14 3.42 1.77
CA MET A 118 28.30 4.62 1.69
C MET A 118 27.56 4.70 0.35
N ASP A 119 28.25 4.41 -0.76
CA ASP A 119 27.65 4.37 -2.09
C ASP A 119 26.53 3.30 -2.17
N GLU A 120 26.72 2.14 -1.53
CA GLU A 120 25.69 1.10 -1.42
C GLU A 120 24.47 1.59 -0.61
N ILE A 121 24.70 2.31 0.50
CA ILE A 121 23.62 2.91 1.30
C ILE A 121 22.83 3.94 0.49
N VAL A 122 23.50 4.77 -0.30
CA VAL A 122 22.85 5.75 -1.21
C VAL A 122 21.97 5.02 -2.25
N GLN A 123 22.44 3.89 -2.79
CA GLN A 123 21.64 3.07 -3.71
C GLN A 123 20.42 2.44 -3.02
N LEU A 124 20.58 1.94 -1.79
CA LEU A 124 19.49 1.39 -0.99
C LEU A 124 18.46 2.46 -0.61
N ALA A 125 18.89 3.68 -0.31
CA ALA A 125 18.02 4.83 -0.08
C ALA A 125 17.19 5.21 -1.33
N ASN A 126 17.68 4.88 -2.52
CA ASN A 126 16.99 5.05 -3.80
C ASN A 126 16.14 3.81 -4.19
N THR A 127 15.80 2.93 -3.25
CA THR A 127 14.93 1.78 -3.53
C THR A 127 13.53 2.22 -3.94
N SER A 128 12.99 1.58 -4.99
CA SER A 128 11.64 1.80 -5.48
C SER A 128 10.73 0.58 -5.28
N PHE A 129 9.43 0.85 -5.14
CA PHE A 129 8.36 -0.15 -5.09
C PHE A 129 7.20 0.31 -5.99
N ASN A 130 6.77 -0.54 -6.92
CA ASN A 130 5.77 -0.18 -7.94
C ASN A 130 6.07 1.14 -8.67
N GLY A 131 7.35 1.39 -9.01
CA GLY A 131 7.78 2.59 -9.73
C GLY A 131 7.78 3.88 -8.89
N ARG A 132 7.62 3.76 -7.56
CA ARG A 132 7.68 4.88 -6.62
C ARG A 132 8.82 4.70 -5.65
N PHE A 133 9.62 5.74 -5.43
CA PHE A 133 10.68 5.74 -4.43
C PHE A 133 10.07 5.76 -3.03
N ILE A 134 10.54 4.83 -2.19
CA ILE A 134 9.94 4.54 -0.88
C ILE A 134 10.25 5.65 0.13
N PHE A 135 11.46 6.19 0.08
CA PHE A 135 11.98 7.16 1.06
C PHE A 135 11.87 8.64 0.60
N ALA A 136 11.16 8.91 -0.50
CA ALA A 136 11.06 10.24 -1.11
C ALA A 136 9.83 11.07 -0.66
N GLY A 137 9.01 10.54 0.26
CA GLY A 137 7.79 11.20 0.70
C GLY A 137 6.73 11.33 -0.40
N PHE A 138 6.15 12.52 -0.58
CA PHE A 138 5.22 12.79 -1.68
C PHE A 138 5.91 12.85 -3.04
N ARG A 139 7.20 13.21 -3.10
CA ARG A 139 8.00 13.32 -4.33
C ARG A 139 8.56 11.97 -4.77
N ASN A 140 7.70 10.97 -4.85
CA ASN A 140 8.09 9.58 -5.09
C ASN A 140 8.39 9.21 -6.56
N GLN A 141 8.41 10.17 -7.47
CA GLN A 141 8.80 9.96 -8.88
C GLN A 141 10.26 10.30 -9.16
N THR A 142 10.93 10.97 -8.21
CA THR A 142 12.34 11.35 -8.30
C THR A 142 13.15 10.60 -7.25
N PRO A 143 14.39 10.20 -7.55
CA PRO A 143 15.28 9.60 -6.56
C PRO A 143 15.43 10.54 -5.35
N PRO A 144 15.22 10.03 -4.11
CA PRO A 144 15.31 10.85 -2.90
C PRO A 144 16.72 11.32 -2.57
N LEU A 145 17.75 10.57 -2.96
CA LEU A 145 19.15 10.88 -2.65
C LEU A 145 19.95 11.07 -3.94
N SER A 146 20.66 12.18 -4.05
CA SER A 146 21.68 12.39 -5.09
C SER A 146 22.93 11.56 -4.78
N LEU A 147 23.76 11.32 -5.81
CA LEU A 147 25.11 10.76 -5.65
C LEU A 147 26.01 11.65 -4.79
N ASP A 148 25.70 12.96 -4.72
CA ASP A 148 26.40 13.94 -3.89
C ASP A 148 25.92 13.95 -2.42
N GLY A 149 25.00 13.05 -2.05
CA GLY A 149 24.46 12.93 -0.69
C GLY A 149 23.23 13.79 -0.40
N ASP A 150 22.89 14.74 -1.27
CA ASP A 150 21.76 15.65 -1.05
C ASP A 150 20.39 14.93 -1.08
N TYR A 151 19.58 15.18 -0.04
CA TYR A 151 18.19 14.72 0.01
C TYR A 151 17.26 15.65 -0.78
N LEU A 152 16.76 15.17 -1.91
CA LEU A 152 15.87 15.87 -2.83
C LEU A 152 14.37 15.52 -2.62
N GLY A 153 14.10 14.58 -1.71
CA GLY A 153 12.75 14.16 -1.33
C GLY A 153 12.01 15.16 -0.44
N ASP A 154 10.79 14.81 -0.05
CA ASP A 154 9.95 15.59 0.86
C ASP A 154 9.55 14.78 2.10
N ASP A 155 9.13 15.47 3.17
CA ASP A 155 8.71 14.85 4.44
C ASP A 155 7.24 14.40 4.46
N GLY A 156 6.57 14.41 3.30
CA GLY A 156 5.17 14.07 3.14
C GLY A 156 4.79 12.66 3.61
N ALA A 157 3.74 12.58 4.44
CA ALA A 157 3.14 11.33 4.90
C ALA A 157 2.03 10.84 3.94
N LEU A 158 2.20 9.65 3.40
CA LEU A 158 1.20 8.94 2.60
C LEU A 158 0.28 8.16 3.53
N PHE A 159 -1.00 8.50 3.50
CA PHE A 159 -2.04 7.80 4.24
C PHE A 159 -2.83 6.88 3.32
N LEU A 160 -3.07 5.66 3.78
CA LEU A 160 -3.91 4.69 3.09
C LEU A 160 -4.99 4.17 4.02
N GLN A 161 -6.20 4.07 3.48
CA GLN A 161 -7.35 3.58 4.25
C GLN A 161 -7.34 2.05 4.32
N VAL A 162 -7.35 1.50 5.52
CA VAL A 162 -7.31 0.04 5.77
C VAL A 162 -8.59 -0.49 6.42
N SER A 163 -9.46 0.41 6.90
CA SER A 163 -10.76 0.10 7.50
C SER A 163 -11.71 1.29 7.33
N PRO A 164 -13.04 1.17 7.50
CA PRO A 164 -13.95 2.31 7.43
C PRO A 164 -13.54 3.43 8.40
N GLY A 165 -13.13 4.59 7.86
CA GLY A 165 -12.67 5.74 8.65
C GLY A 165 -11.26 5.62 9.27
N ASP A 166 -10.53 4.51 9.07
CA ASP A 166 -9.16 4.34 9.59
C ASP A 166 -8.12 4.51 8.48
N PHE A 167 -7.33 5.58 8.60
CA PHE A 167 -6.23 5.92 7.69
C PHE A 167 -4.90 5.69 8.41
N ARG A 168 -4.03 4.89 7.80
CA ARG A 168 -2.70 4.60 8.33
C ARG A 168 -1.63 5.19 7.45
N GLN A 169 -0.62 5.78 8.07
CA GLN A 169 0.58 6.20 7.35
C GLN A 169 1.37 4.96 6.94
N ILE A 170 1.83 4.92 5.68
CA ILE A 170 2.51 3.74 5.11
C ILE A 170 3.97 4.00 4.73
N ASN A 171 4.40 5.26 4.65
CA ASN A 171 5.76 5.63 4.27
C ASN A 171 6.52 6.28 5.42
N ILE A 172 7.85 6.20 5.33
CA ILE A 172 8.78 6.89 6.21
C ILE A 172 9.61 7.85 5.36
N SER A 173 9.72 9.10 5.80
CA SER A 173 10.49 10.13 5.09
C SER A 173 11.99 9.86 5.23
N GLY A 174 12.71 9.87 4.10
CA GLY A 174 14.15 9.61 4.08
C GLY A 174 14.95 10.64 4.86
N ARG A 175 14.49 11.90 4.96
CA ARG A 175 15.14 12.91 5.80
C ARG A 175 15.26 12.47 7.26
N LYS A 176 14.19 11.90 7.83
CA LYS A 176 14.18 11.40 9.21
C LYS A 176 15.06 10.18 9.43
N LEU A 177 15.37 9.44 8.35
CA LEU A 177 16.16 8.21 8.41
C LEU A 177 17.65 8.46 8.17
N PHE A 178 17.99 9.41 7.28
CA PHE A 178 19.35 9.62 6.79
C PHE A 178 19.96 10.96 7.22
N GLU A 179 19.16 11.93 7.67
CA GLU A 179 19.66 13.19 8.24
C GLU A 179 19.69 13.09 9.77
N ALA A 180 20.87 13.28 10.37
CA ALA A 180 21.01 13.29 11.81
C ALA A 180 20.19 14.44 12.42
N THR A 181 19.38 14.13 13.42
CA THR A 181 18.63 15.15 14.15
C THR A 181 19.59 16.12 14.86
N HIS A 182 19.16 17.37 15.06
CA HIS A 182 20.03 18.45 15.58
C HIS A 182 20.73 18.09 16.91
N ASP A 183 20.10 17.24 17.75
CA ASP A 183 20.66 16.71 19.01
C ASP A 183 21.79 15.68 18.82
N GLU A 184 21.82 14.95 17.70
CA GLU A 184 22.83 13.92 17.44
C GLU A 184 24.12 14.50 16.83
N ARG A 185 24.03 15.70 16.24
CA ARG A 185 25.17 16.47 15.72
C ARG A 185 26.09 16.98 16.84
N GLU A 186 25.54 17.25 18.03
CA GLU A 186 26.34 17.60 19.22
C GLU A 186 27.08 16.39 19.84
N ASN A 187 26.59 15.17 19.61
CA ASN A 187 27.17 13.94 20.15
C ASN A 187 28.16 13.23 19.21
N GLY A 188 28.54 13.87 18.09
CA GLY A 188 29.56 13.34 17.17
C GLY A 188 29.08 12.22 16.24
N HIS A 189 27.77 12.07 16.01
CA HIS A 189 27.24 11.12 15.03
C HIS A 189 27.42 11.66 13.60
N PHE A 190 27.99 10.82 12.73
CA PHE A 190 28.30 11.18 11.33
C PHE A 190 27.02 11.40 10.52
N ASN A 191 26.96 12.53 9.83
CA ASN A 191 25.86 12.89 8.96
C ASN A 191 26.06 12.21 7.58
N MET A 192 25.16 11.31 7.18
CA MET A 192 25.32 10.57 5.91
C MET A 192 25.13 11.44 4.67
N ILE A 193 24.45 12.58 4.81
CA ILE A 193 24.14 13.51 3.71
C ILE A 193 25.30 14.49 3.43
N HIS A 194 26.26 14.64 4.36
CA HIS A 194 27.32 15.66 4.27
C HIS A 194 28.76 15.11 4.36
N ALA A 195 28.95 13.79 4.19
CA ALA A 195 30.27 13.15 4.31
C ALA A 195 31.02 12.93 2.98
N LEU A 196 30.52 13.49 1.87
CA LEU A 196 31.22 13.55 0.58
C LEU A 196 32.06 14.81 0.45
#